data_AF-A0A9D4C0D2-F1
#
_entry.id   AF-A0A9D4C0D2-F1
#
_cell.length_a   1.000
_cell.length_b   1.000
_cell.length_c   1.000
_cell.angle_alpha   90.00
_cell.angle_beta   90.00
_cell.angle_gamma   90.00
#
_symmetry.space_group_name_H-M   'P 1'
#
loop_
_entity.id
_entity.type
_entity.pdbx_description
1 polymer ?
#
loop_
_entity_poly.entity_id
_entity_poly.type
_entity_poly.pdbx_seq_one_letter_code
_entity_poly.pdbx_strand_id
1 'polypeptide(L)'
;MAVSDPVRYCHFTFDFSQSVSLPHYGRQMGQIFFMTIRKVQIFGFRKSGDKQLNFQIDENETPGKDGMMTHGPNAVLSMIYWALETTSNPSWSFIIHADNCPGN
;
A
#
# COMPACT_ATOMS: atom_id res chain seq x y z
N MET A 1 7.51 39.98 11.80
CA MET A 1 7.82 39.10 10.65
C MET A 1 7.90 37.68 11.18
N ALA A 2 6.95 36.82 10.81
CA ALA A 2 7.05 35.40 11.16
C ALA A 2 8.18 34.79 10.32
N VAL A 3 9.18 34.21 10.98
CA VAL A 3 10.21 33.40 10.31
C VAL A 3 9.48 32.16 9.81
N SER A 4 9.37 32.00 8.48
CA SER A 4 8.80 30.79 7.89
C SER A 4 9.65 29.60 8.32
N ASP A 5 9.03 28.60 8.94
CA ASP A 5 9.70 27.35 9.28
C ASP A 5 10.40 26.77 8.04
N PRO A 6 11.62 26.22 8.18
CA PRO A 6 12.31 25.61 7.05
C PRO A 6 11.48 24.46 6.49
N VAL A 7 11.27 24.46 5.17
CA VAL A 7 10.54 23.41 4.46
C VAL A 7 11.17 22.06 4.79
N ARG A 8 10.38 21.19 5.44
CA ARG A 8 10.81 19.82 5.73
C ARG A 8 10.45 18.92 4.56
N TYR A 9 11.47 18.43 3.88
CA TYR A 9 11.32 17.42 2.84
C TYR A 9 11.22 16.04 3.47
N CYS A 10 10.21 15.29 3.06
CA CYS A 10 9.97 13.93 3.53
C CYS A 10 9.93 12.98 2.33
N HIS A 11 10.76 11.94 2.39
CA HIS A 11 10.81 10.90 1.37
C HIS A 11 9.84 9.77 1.70
N PHE A 12 8.98 9.45 0.73
CA PHE A 12 8.06 8.33 0.79
C PHE A 12 8.36 7.35 -0.35
N THR A 13 8.16 6.08 -0.07
CA THR A 13 8.27 4.97 -1.02
C THR A 13 7.01 4.12 -0.91
N PHE A 14 6.59 3.54 -2.03
CA PHE A 14 5.48 2.60 -2.05
C PHE A 14 5.76 1.47 -3.02
N ASP A 15 5.21 0.29 -2.73
CA ASP A 15 5.26 -0.84 -3.67
C ASP A 15 4.18 -1.89 -3.34
N PHE A 16 3.88 -2.75 -4.31
CA PHE A 16 3.09 -3.95 -4.10
C PHE A 16 3.98 -5.15 -3.72
N SER A 17 3.51 -5.94 -2.77
CA SER A 17 4.12 -7.24 -2.48
C SER A 17 3.98 -8.19 -3.67
N GLN A 18 5.04 -8.93 -4.01
CA GLN A 18 5.04 -9.83 -5.16
C GLN A 18 4.16 -11.07 -4.99
N SER A 19 3.99 -11.59 -3.76
CA SER A 19 3.06 -12.69 -3.46
C SER A 19 2.91 -12.84 -1.95
N VAL A 20 1.69 -12.68 -1.42
CA VAL A 20 1.38 -12.93 -0.01
C VAL A 20 0.23 -13.91 0.11
N SER A 21 0.37 -14.82 1.06
CA SER A 21 -0.48 -15.98 1.21
C SER A 21 -0.68 -16.21 2.70
N LEU A 22 -1.92 -16.08 3.16
CA LEU A 22 -2.29 -16.21 4.56
C LEU A 22 -2.99 -17.55 4.81
N PRO A 23 -2.80 -18.18 5.98
CA PRO A 23 -3.60 -19.33 6.37
C PRO A 23 -5.09 -18.96 6.36
N HIS A 24 -5.92 -19.69 5.60
CA HIS A 24 -7.37 -19.44 5.55
C HIS A 24 -8.12 -20.40 6.46
N TYR A 25 -8.91 -19.84 7.39
CA TYR A 25 -9.82 -20.64 8.23
C TYR A 25 -11.14 -20.87 7.49
N GLY A 26 -11.21 -21.94 6.69
CA GLY A 26 -12.48 -22.44 6.16
C GLY A 26 -13.13 -23.37 7.17
N ARG A 27 -14.06 -22.86 8.01
CA ARG A 27 -15.02 -23.61 8.88
C ARG A 27 -14.82 -25.15 8.94
N GLN A 28 -13.80 -25.62 9.66
CA GLN A 28 -13.49 -27.06 9.72
C GLN A 28 -13.60 -27.60 11.15
N MET A 29 -14.35 -28.70 11.30
CA MET A 29 -14.30 -29.58 12.47
C MET A 29 -13.25 -30.66 12.19
N GLY A 30 -12.05 -30.58 12.79
CA GLY A 30 -11.03 -31.66 12.68
C GLY A 30 -9.56 -31.19 12.73
N GLN A 31 -8.65 -32.15 12.93
CA GLN A 31 -7.21 -31.89 13.15
C GLN A 31 -6.45 -31.47 11.87
N ILE A 32 -6.10 -30.18 11.84
CA ILE A 32 -4.84 -29.54 11.39
C ILE A 32 -4.34 -29.86 9.97
N PHE A 33 -5.08 -29.46 8.93
CA PHE A 33 -4.46 -29.10 7.64
C PHE A 33 -5.23 -27.93 7.01
N PHE A 34 -4.55 -26.82 6.72
CA PHE A 34 -5.14 -25.72 5.94
C PHE A 34 -5.35 -26.20 4.49
N MET A 35 -6.58 -26.52 4.12
CA MET A 35 -6.90 -27.06 2.78
C MET A 35 -6.74 -26.02 1.66
N THR A 36 -6.88 -24.73 1.99
CA THR A 36 -6.75 -23.63 1.02
C THR A 36 -6.01 -22.46 1.68
N ILE A 37 -5.06 -21.88 0.96
CA ILE A 37 -4.33 -20.68 1.36
C ILE A 37 -5.07 -19.47 0.77
N ARG A 38 -5.31 -18.42 1.55
CA ARG A 38 -5.93 -17.19 1.06
C ARG A 38 -4.84 -16.33 0.45
N LYS A 39 -4.89 -16.10 -0.86
CA LYS A 39 -4.02 -15.13 -1.49
C LYS A 39 -4.50 -13.73 -1.12
N VAL A 40 -3.56 -12.87 -0.80
CA VAL A 40 -3.80 -11.46 -0.55
C VAL A 40 -2.72 -10.66 -1.25
N GLN A 41 -3.04 -9.43 -1.59
CA GLN A 41 -2.05 -8.49 -2.08
C GLN A 41 -1.85 -7.40 -1.03
N ILE A 42 -0.60 -7.03 -0.79
CA ILE A 42 -0.25 -5.98 0.15
C ILE A 42 0.30 -4.79 -0.63
N PHE A 43 -0.28 -3.61 -0.41
CA PHE A 43 0.32 -2.35 -0.84
C PHE A 43 1.00 -1.69 0.36
N GLY A 44 2.32 -1.53 0.28
CA GLY A 44 3.12 -0.90 1.32
C GLY A 44 3.32 0.58 1.02
N PHE A 45 3.09 1.44 2.01
CA PHE A 45 3.45 2.85 1.97
C PHE A 45 4.33 3.17 3.16
N ARG A 46 5.50 3.77 2.90
CA ARG A 46 6.50 3.99 3.94
C ARG A 46 7.15 5.35 3.84
N LYS A 47 7.24 6.01 5.00
CA LYS A 47 8.14 7.13 5.24
C LYS A 47 9.54 6.61 5.57
N SER A 48 10.57 7.22 4.98
CA SER A 48 11.95 6.87 5.29
C SER A 48 12.25 6.96 6.79
N GLY A 49 12.74 5.86 7.39
CA GLY A 49 13.05 5.76 8.81
C GLY A 49 11.87 5.48 9.75
N ASP A 50 10.65 5.28 9.23
CA ASP A 50 9.44 5.04 10.04
C ASP A 50 8.86 3.63 9.82
N LYS A 51 7.77 3.31 10.52
CA LYS A 51 6.93 2.14 10.31
C LYS A 51 6.26 2.19 8.92
N GLN A 52 6.06 1.02 8.35
CA GLN A 52 5.35 0.86 7.07
C GLN A 52 3.85 0.68 7.33
N LEU A 53 3.04 1.43 6.60
CA LEU A 53 1.60 1.24 6.50
C LEU A 53 1.32 0.20 5.41
N ASN A 54 0.51 -0.81 5.72
CA ASN A 54 0.16 -1.87 4.79
C ASN A 54 -1.35 -1.88 4.55
N PHE A 55 -1.76 -1.72 3.29
CA PHE A 55 -3.12 -1.99 2.86
C PHE A 55 -3.21 -3.46 2.46
N GLN A 56 -4.15 -4.19 3.06
CA GLN A 56 -4.43 -5.57 2.70
C GLN A 56 -5.59 -5.60 1.71
N ILE A 57 -5.32 -6.12 0.52
CA ILE A 57 -6.26 -6.27 -0.58
C ILE A 57 -6.56 -7.77 -0.71
N ASP A 58 -7.84 -8.13 -0.71
CA ASP A 58 -8.24 -9.53 -0.83
C ASP A 58 -8.18 -10.01 -2.28
N GLU A 59 -8.10 -11.33 -2.50
CA GLU A 59 -8.10 -11.92 -3.84
C GLU A 59 -9.38 -11.55 -4.63
N ASN A 60 -10.52 -11.42 -3.97
CA ASN A 60 -11.76 -10.98 -4.64
C ASN A 60 -11.75 -9.49 -5.04
N GLU A 61 -10.76 -8.74 -4.56
CA GLU A 61 -10.56 -7.33 -4.87
C GLU A 61 -9.25 -7.11 -5.66
N THR A 62 -8.69 -8.16 -6.29
CA THR A 62 -7.51 -8.03 -7.18
C THR A 62 -7.89 -7.51 -8.59
N PRO A 63 -6.93 -7.11 -9.45
CA PRO A 63 -7.25 -6.30 -10.61
C PRO A 63 -7.93 -7.12 -11.70
N GLY A 64 -9.06 -6.62 -12.21
CA GLY A 64 -9.52 -7.02 -13.54
C GLY A 64 -8.44 -6.74 -14.58
N LYS A 65 -8.41 -7.55 -15.66
CA LYS A 65 -7.37 -7.55 -16.71
C LYS A 65 -7.03 -6.17 -17.30
N ASP A 66 -7.93 -5.21 -17.19
CA ASP A 66 -7.81 -3.87 -17.78
C ASP A 66 -7.31 -2.81 -16.77
N GLY A 67 -6.90 -3.22 -15.56
CA GLY A 67 -6.43 -2.29 -14.53
C GLY A 67 -7.52 -1.38 -13.95
N MET A 68 -8.80 -1.62 -14.24
CA MET A 68 -9.92 -0.82 -13.72
C MET A 68 -10.31 -1.14 -12.27
N MET A 69 -9.68 -2.13 -11.64
CA MET A 69 -9.91 -2.49 -10.22
C MET A 69 -8.67 -2.11 -9.38
N THR A 70 -8.46 -2.72 -8.22
CA THR A 70 -7.60 -2.23 -7.11
C THR A 70 -6.09 -2.09 -7.40
N HIS A 71 -5.60 -2.48 -8.59
CA HIS A 71 -4.22 -2.20 -9.07
C HIS A 71 -4.14 -1.17 -10.18
N GLY A 72 -5.26 -0.52 -10.49
CA GLY A 72 -5.28 0.62 -11.39
C GLY A 72 -4.51 1.81 -10.83
N PRO A 73 -4.07 2.73 -11.70
CA PRO A 73 -3.41 3.97 -11.28
C PRO A 73 -4.28 4.77 -10.31
N ASN A 74 -5.61 4.78 -10.50
CA ASN A 74 -6.53 5.46 -9.60
C ASN A 74 -6.54 4.86 -8.19
N ALA A 75 -6.52 3.53 -8.07
CA ALA A 75 -6.50 2.87 -6.76
C ALA A 75 -5.18 3.15 -6.02
N VAL A 76 -4.05 3.11 -6.73
CA VAL A 76 -2.74 3.49 -6.19
C VAL A 76 -2.75 4.94 -5.71
N LEU A 77 -3.25 5.87 -6.53
CA LEU A 77 -3.36 7.29 -6.15
C LEU A 77 -4.25 7.48 -4.92
N SER A 78 -5.39 6.78 -4.84
CA SER A 78 -6.27 6.83 -3.67
C SER A 78 -5.59 6.31 -2.39
N MET A 79 -4.86 5.19 -2.47
CA MET A 79 -4.12 4.66 -1.32
C MET A 79 -3.01 5.60 -0.86
N ILE A 80 -2.25 6.17 -1.78
CA ILE A 80 -1.19 7.16 -1.47
C ILE A 80 -1.81 8.41 -0.85
N TYR A 81 -2.88 8.94 -1.43
CA TYR A 81 -3.57 10.13 -0.93
C TYR A 81 -4.02 9.93 0.52
N TRP A 82 -4.73 8.83 0.79
CA TRP A 82 -5.19 8.51 2.15
C TRP A 82 -4.03 8.30 3.13
N ALA A 83 -2.95 7.63 2.69
CA ALA A 83 -1.78 7.40 3.52
C ALA A 83 -1.08 8.71 3.88
N LEU A 84 -0.99 9.67 2.95
CA LEU A 84 -0.46 11.00 3.21
C LEU A 84 -1.35 11.75 4.21
N GLU A 85 -2.68 11.77 4.01
CA GLU A 85 -3.59 12.42 4.98
C GLU A 85 -3.44 11.84 6.40
N THR A 86 -3.18 10.53 6.51
CA THR A 86 -3.11 9.84 7.80
C THR A 86 -1.74 9.99 8.48
N THR A 87 -0.65 10.02 7.72
CA THR A 87 0.72 9.90 8.26
C THR A 87 1.57 11.15 8.10
N SER A 88 1.15 12.10 7.26
CA SER A 88 1.93 13.29 6.95
C SER A 88 1.45 14.52 7.70
N ASN A 89 2.34 15.51 7.82
CA ASN A 89 1.98 16.82 8.34
C ASN A 89 1.67 17.75 7.16
N PRO A 90 0.61 18.57 7.21
CA PRO A 90 0.21 19.46 6.12
C PRO A 90 1.28 20.52 5.77
N SER A 91 2.25 20.78 6.65
CA SER A 91 3.36 21.71 6.41
C SER A 91 4.58 21.08 5.73
N TRP A 92 4.55 19.78 5.39
CA TRP A 92 5.68 19.10 4.75
C TRP A 92 5.59 19.16 3.23
N SER A 93 6.74 19.11 2.58
CA SER A 93 6.85 18.83 1.15
C SER A 93 7.25 17.38 0.94
N PHE A 94 6.57 16.69 0.04
CA PHE A 94 6.72 15.26 -0.17
C PHE A 94 7.50 14.96 -1.45
N ILE A 95 8.43 14.01 -1.35
CA ILE A 95 9.06 13.39 -2.52
C ILE A 95 8.66 11.92 -2.49
N ILE A 96 7.91 11.50 -3.51
CA ILE A 96 7.43 10.13 -3.63
C ILE A 96 8.22 9.45 -4.74
N HIS A 97 8.92 8.38 -4.40
CA HIS A 97 9.67 7.58 -5.36
C HIS A 97 8.79 6.44 -5.87
N ALA A 98 8.65 6.35 -7.19
CA ALA A 98 7.98 5.27 -7.90
C ALA A 98 9.02 4.58 -8.80
N ASP A 99 9.59 3.48 -8.32
CA ASP A 99 10.66 2.73 -8.99
C ASP A 99 10.14 1.79 -10.09
N ASN A 100 8.89 1.35 -9.97
CA ASN A 100 8.24 0.40 -10.89
C ASN A 100 7.42 1.06 -12.02
N CYS A 101 7.60 2.35 -12.27
CA CYS A 101 6.96 3.05 -13.38
C CYS A 101 7.91 3.11 -14.59
N PRO A 102 7.74 2.26 -15.63
CA PRO A 102 8.66 2.23 -16.78
C PRO A 102 8.65 3.51 -17.64
N GLY A 103 7.78 4.48 -17.35
CA GLY A 103 7.72 5.76 -18.04
C GLY A 103 7.43 5.57 -19.53
N ASN A 104 6.16 5.33 -19.87
CA ASN A 104 5.71 5.38 -21.27
C ASN A 104 5.46 6.82 -21.71
#